data_AF-A0A3M6TRH5-F1
#
_entry.id   AF-A0A3M6TRH5-F1
#
_cell.length_a   1.000
_cell.length_b   1.000
_cell.length_c   1.000
_cell.angle_alpha   90.00
_cell.angle_beta   90.00
_cell.angle_gamma   90.00
#
_symmetry.space_group_name_H-M   'P 1'
#
loop_
_entity.id
_entity.type
_entity.pdbx_description
1 polymer ?
#
loop_
_entity_poly.entity_id
_entity_poly.type
_entity_poly.pdbx_seq_one_letter_code
_entity_poly.pdbx_strand_id
1 'polypeptide(L)'
;MEQLRDNVKNVNEDYLGDIDLRRLLTTQVENFHAVSHFKNETFTALQHAQDVGTISEESLKRKTKWGAKYFTLEKSYYPVPKSSVELRDVDLMKPPSADNVDPNIEAAMREVVDRYRPVKDGKKRINKRQSMSPAASCIFQYAIVY
;
A
#
# COMPACT_ATOMS: atom_id res chain seq x y z
N MET A 1 4.76 1.46 -29.71
CA MET A 1 4.04 0.19 -29.99
C MET A 1 5.00 -0.96 -30.26
N GLU A 2 6.06 -0.76 -31.05
CA GLU A 2 7.10 -1.77 -31.31
C GLU A 2 7.74 -2.33 -30.03
N GLN A 3 8.18 -1.46 -29.12
CA GLN A 3 8.75 -1.88 -27.84
C GLN A 3 7.80 -2.77 -27.01
N LEU A 4 6.50 -2.48 -27.01
CA LEU A 4 5.51 -3.30 -26.31
C LEU A 4 5.37 -4.67 -26.99
N ARG A 5 5.35 -4.70 -28.32
CA ARG A 5 5.31 -5.93 -29.10
C ARG A 5 6.50 -6.82 -28.79
N ASP A 6 7.70 -6.26 -28.73
CA ASP A 6 8.93 -6.99 -28.39
C ASP A 6 8.90 -7.52 -26.96
N ASN A 7 8.40 -6.72 -26.01
CA ASN A 7 8.21 -7.17 -24.62
C ASN A 7 7.22 -8.34 -24.52
N VAL A 8 6.10 -8.29 -25.25
CA VAL A 8 5.12 -9.40 -25.29
C VAL A 8 5.77 -10.64 -25.90
N LYS A 9 6.50 -10.48 -27.01
CA LYS A 9 7.25 -11.57 -27.65
C LYS A 9 8.22 -12.25 -26.67
N ASN A 10 8.94 -11.46 -25.88
CA ASN A 10 9.90 -11.96 -24.90
C ASN A 10 9.24 -12.72 -23.74
N VAL A 11 8.00 -12.39 -23.38
CA VAL A 11 7.25 -13.09 -22.33
C VAL A 11 6.64 -14.38 -22.88
N ASN A 12 5.90 -14.28 -23.98
CA ASN A 12 5.36 -15.42 -24.72
C ASN A 12 4.91 -14.95 -26.12
N GLU A 13 5.52 -15.52 -27.15
CA GLU A 13 5.28 -15.21 -28.57
C GLU A 13 3.85 -15.58 -29.03
N ASP A 14 3.22 -16.59 -28.43
CA ASP A 14 1.89 -17.06 -28.83
C ASP A 14 0.81 -15.97 -28.68
N TYR A 15 1.00 -15.06 -27.72
CA TYR A 15 0.05 -13.97 -27.47
C TYR A 15 0.04 -12.88 -28.54
N LEU A 16 1.05 -12.82 -29.42
CA LEU A 16 1.12 -11.79 -30.46
C LEU A 16 0.03 -11.93 -31.52
N GLY A 17 -0.44 -13.16 -31.77
CA GLY A 17 -1.52 -13.44 -32.72
C GLY A 17 -2.91 -13.12 -32.17
N ASP A 18 -3.08 -13.28 -30.85
CA ASP A 18 -4.39 -13.25 -30.22
C ASP A 18 -4.74 -11.91 -29.56
N ILE A 19 -3.73 -11.10 -29.20
CA ILE A 19 -3.94 -9.87 -28.42
C ILE A 19 -3.76 -8.61 -29.28
N ASP A 20 -4.82 -7.81 -29.36
CA ASP A 20 -4.72 -6.42 -29.83
C ASP A 20 -3.99 -5.56 -28.78
N LEU A 21 -2.74 -5.18 -29.10
CA LEU A 21 -1.87 -4.39 -28.23
C LEU A 21 -2.45 -3.00 -27.90
N ARG A 22 -3.24 -2.39 -28.80
CA ARG A 22 -3.88 -1.10 -28.52
C ARG A 22 -4.94 -1.27 -27.45
N ARG A 23 -5.82 -2.27 -27.62
CA ARG A 23 -6.86 -2.61 -26.65
C ARG A 23 -6.26 -3.00 -25.29
N LEU A 24 -5.15 -3.74 -25.28
CA LEU A 24 -4.44 -4.08 -24.05
C LEU A 24 -4.00 -2.82 -23.29
N LEU A 25 -3.34 -1.89 -23.97
CA LEU A 25 -2.87 -0.64 -23.36
C LEU A 25 -4.03 0.23 -22.86
N THR A 26 -5.07 0.42 -23.68
CA THR A 26 -6.23 1.24 -23.28
C THR A 26 -6.91 0.65 -22.04
N THR A 27 -7.09 -0.68 -22.00
CA THR A 27 -7.67 -1.36 -20.84
C THR A 27 -6.86 -1.09 -19.57
N GLN A 28 -5.52 -1.10 -19.64
CA GLN A 28 -4.71 -0.80 -18.45
C GLN A 28 -4.73 0.67 -18.04
N VAL A 29 -4.70 1.59 -19.00
CA VAL A 29 -4.81 3.02 -18.70
C VAL A 29 -6.18 3.34 -18.09
N GLU A 30 -7.26 2.78 -18.62
CA GLU A 30 -8.61 2.91 -18.08
C GLU A 30 -8.71 2.37 -16.65
N ASN A 31 -8.11 1.20 -16.39
CA ASN A 31 -8.05 0.64 -15.04
C ASN A 31 -7.32 1.57 -14.07
N PHE A 32 -6.16 2.11 -14.45
CA PHE A 32 -5.41 3.04 -13.60
C PHE A 32 -6.15 4.36 -13.40
N HIS A 33 -6.80 4.86 -14.45
CA HIS A 33 -7.63 6.06 -14.39
C HIS A 33 -8.80 5.89 -13.41
N ALA A 34 -9.51 4.76 -13.46
CA ALA A 34 -10.59 4.44 -12.53
C ALA A 34 -10.10 4.39 -11.07
N VAL A 35 -8.91 3.85 -10.82
CA VAL A 35 -8.31 3.80 -9.49
C VAL A 35 -7.90 5.19 -9.00
N SER A 36 -7.40 6.07 -9.89
CA SER A 36 -7.08 7.47 -9.54
C SER A 36 -8.35 8.26 -9.23
N HIS A 37 -9.39 8.16 -10.06
CA HIS A 37 -10.68 8.82 -9.86
C HIS A 37 -11.42 8.32 -8.60
N PHE A 38 -11.17 7.07 -8.18
CA PHE A 38 -11.71 6.57 -6.91
C PHE A 38 -11.10 7.26 -5.69
N LYS A 39 -9.83 7.69 -5.77
CA LYS A 39 -9.14 8.37 -4.67
C LYS A 39 -9.43 9.87 -4.64
N ASN A 40 -9.56 10.48 -5.81
CA ASN A 40 -9.72 11.92 -5.97
C ASN A 40 -10.92 12.19 -6.89
N GLU A 41 -11.90 12.98 -6.43
CA GLU A 41 -13.10 13.33 -7.22
C GLU A 41 -12.76 14.22 -8.42
N THR A 42 -11.76 15.10 -8.28
CA THR A 42 -11.20 15.92 -9.36
C THR A 42 -9.67 15.94 -9.22
N PHE A 43 -8.96 15.92 -10.35
CA PHE A 43 -7.49 15.92 -10.38
C PHE A 43 -6.97 16.94 -11.39
N THR A 44 -5.85 17.56 -11.04
CA THR A 44 -5.04 18.31 -12.00
C THR A 44 -4.26 17.33 -12.89
N ALA A 45 -3.84 17.78 -14.08
CA ALA A 45 -3.05 16.93 -14.99
C ALA A 45 -1.75 16.42 -14.34
N LEU A 46 -1.09 17.24 -13.51
CA LEU A 46 0.13 16.87 -12.80
C LEU A 46 -0.14 15.76 -11.77
N GLN A 47 -1.21 15.91 -10.98
CA GLN A 47 -1.56 14.95 -9.96
C GLN A 47 -1.98 13.61 -10.57
N HIS A 48 -2.71 13.65 -11.69
CA HIS A 48 -3.04 12.45 -12.45
C HIS A 48 -1.78 11.72 -12.95
N ALA A 49 -0.80 12.44 -13.50
CA ALA A 49 0.44 11.85 -13.98
C ALA A 49 1.23 11.15 -12.85
N GLN A 50 1.31 11.75 -11.67
CA GLN A 50 1.95 11.16 -10.49
C GLN A 50 1.20 9.93 -9.97
N ASP A 51 -0.14 10.02 -9.90
CA ASP A 51 -0.99 8.95 -9.43
C ASP A 51 -0.92 7.72 -10.35
N VAL A 52 -0.98 7.91 -11.67
CA VAL A 52 -0.92 6.81 -12.64
C VAL A 52 0.39 6.04 -12.50
N GLY A 53 1.53 6.72 -12.37
CA GLY A 53 2.82 6.08 -12.13
C GLY A 53 2.81 5.24 -10.85
N THR A 54 2.40 5.84 -9.74
CA THR A 54 2.33 5.17 -8.43
C THR A 54 1.38 3.97 -8.45
N ILE A 55 0.21 4.12 -9.08
CA ILE A 55 -0.79 3.04 -9.21
C ILE A 55 -0.23 1.90 -10.06
N SER A 56 0.49 2.21 -11.15
CA SER A 56 1.06 1.19 -12.02
C SER A 56 2.10 0.33 -11.29
N GLU A 57 2.99 0.95 -10.51
CA GLU A 57 3.99 0.24 -9.72
C GLU A 57 3.36 -0.62 -8.62
N GLU A 58 2.42 -0.06 -7.86
CA GLU A 58 1.73 -0.81 -6.81
C GLU A 58 0.87 -1.96 -7.38
N SER A 59 0.27 -1.76 -8.55
CA SER A 59 -0.47 -2.81 -9.25
C SER A 59 0.44 -3.95 -9.70
N LEU A 60 1.68 -3.63 -10.10
CA LEU A 60 2.69 -4.63 -10.45
C LEU A 60 3.13 -5.43 -9.22
N LYS A 61 3.49 -4.74 -8.12
CA LYS A 61 3.88 -5.38 -6.84
C LYS A 61 2.82 -6.35 -6.32
N ARG A 62 1.53 -6.08 -6.54
CA ARG A 62 0.45 -6.99 -6.11
C ARG A 62 0.34 -8.27 -6.94
N LYS A 63 0.79 -8.24 -8.20
CA LYS A 63 0.67 -9.39 -9.13
C LYS A 63 1.92 -10.25 -9.15
N THR A 64 3.09 -9.66 -8.90
CA THR A 64 4.37 -10.37 -8.95
C THR A 64 4.87 -10.68 -7.54
N LYS A 65 5.69 -11.74 -7.43
CA LYS A 65 6.53 -11.89 -6.24
C LYS A 65 7.54 -10.75 -6.29
N TRP A 66 7.55 -9.91 -5.27
CA TRP A 66 8.47 -8.78 -5.17
C TRP A 66 9.17 -8.79 -3.81
N GLY A 67 10.36 -8.20 -3.77
CA GLY A 67 11.13 -7.98 -2.55
C GLY A 67 11.58 -6.53 -2.46
N ALA A 68 11.59 -5.98 -1.25
CA ALA A 68 12.17 -4.67 -1.00
C ALA A 68 13.65 -4.83 -0.65
N LYS A 69 14.56 -4.29 -1.47
CA LYS A 69 15.96 -4.14 -1.09
C LYS A 69 16.16 -2.74 -0.55
N TYR A 70 16.15 -2.62 0.78
CA TYR A 70 16.47 -1.37 1.45
C TYR A 70 17.99 -1.18 1.35
N PHE A 71 18.43 -0.18 0.57
CA PHE A 71 19.79 0.33 0.69
C PHE A 71 19.87 1.16 1.97
N THR A 72 19.95 0.47 3.11
CA THR A 72 20.28 1.12 4.38
C THR A 72 21.75 1.51 4.31
N LEU A 73 22.04 2.81 4.26
CA LEU A 73 23.39 3.32 4.45
C LEU A 73 23.94 2.72 5.76
N GLU A 74 25.22 2.36 5.81
CA GLU A 74 25.83 1.74 7.01
C GLU A 74 25.64 2.58 8.29
N LYS A 75 25.42 3.90 8.15
CA LYS A 75 25.14 4.83 9.26
C LYS A 75 23.67 4.98 9.63
N SER A 76 22.75 4.35 8.89
CA SER A 76 21.30 4.41 9.15
C SER A 76 20.83 3.36 10.14
N TYR A 77 21.72 2.46 10.59
CA TYR A 77 21.40 1.55 11.67
C TYR A 77 21.21 2.32 12.97
N TYR A 78 20.10 2.04 13.66
CA TYR A 78 19.95 2.47 15.04
C TYR A 78 21.08 1.85 15.86
N PRO A 79 21.74 2.62 16.75
CA PRO A 79 22.76 2.06 17.62
C PRO A 79 22.12 0.93 18.43
N VAL A 80 22.74 -0.25 18.39
CA VAL A 80 22.28 -1.40 19.17
C VAL A 80 22.24 -0.98 20.64
N PRO A 81 21.08 -1.01 21.31
CA PRO A 81 21.00 -0.67 22.72
C PRO A 81 21.92 -1.60 23.52
N LYS A 82 22.75 -1.04 24.41
CA LYS A 82 23.63 -1.83 25.30
C LYS A 82 22.84 -2.75 26.25
N SER A 83 21.54 -2.52 26.37
CA SER A 83 20.58 -3.29 27.18
C SER A 83 19.68 -4.18 26.31
N SER A 84 20.18 -4.74 25.20
CA SER A 84 19.38 -5.63 24.37
C SER A 84 18.99 -6.88 25.17
N VAL A 85 17.69 -7.12 25.31
CA VAL A 85 17.12 -8.32 25.91
C VAL A 85 16.71 -9.23 24.75
N GLU A 86 16.95 -10.54 24.84
CA GLU A 86 16.45 -11.46 23.80
C GLU A 86 14.92 -11.39 23.76
N LEU A 87 14.31 -11.55 22.57
CA LEU A 87 12.85 -11.51 22.43
C LEU A 87 12.12 -12.52 23.35
N ARG A 88 12.82 -13.57 23.78
CA ARG A 88 12.31 -14.60 24.71
C ARG A 88 12.25 -14.10 26.16
N ASP A 89 13.13 -13.18 26.51
CA ASP A 89 13.31 -12.61 27.84
C ASP A 89 12.57 -11.27 27.98
N VAL A 90 11.89 -10.82 26.92
CA VAL A 90 10.98 -9.67 27.00
C VAL A 90 9.74 -10.12 27.77
N ASP A 91 9.59 -9.58 28.98
CA ASP A 91 8.37 -9.74 29.77
C ASP A 91 7.18 -9.27 28.95
N LEU A 92 6.38 -10.22 28.47
CA LEU A 92 5.12 -9.93 27.85
C LEU A 92 4.20 -9.36 28.92
N MET A 93 3.68 -8.15 28.69
CA MET A 93 2.66 -7.55 29.54
C MET A 93 1.52 -8.56 29.73
N LYS A 94 1.19 -8.86 30.99
CA LYS A 94 0.00 -9.66 31.29
C LYS A 94 -1.20 -8.96 30.67
N PRO A 95 -2.10 -9.70 29.98
CA PRO A 95 -3.34 -9.10 29.53
C PRO A 95 -4.06 -8.49 30.73
N PRO A 96 -4.63 -7.29 30.60
CA PRO A 96 -5.41 -6.69 31.68
C PRO A 96 -6.50 -7.67 32.12
N SER A 97 -6.83 -7.68 33.40
CA SER A 97 -7.94 -8.48 33.92
C SER A 97 -9.22 -8.13 33.15
N ALA A 98 -10.02 -9.15 32.81
CA ALA A 98 -11.31 -8.98 32.16
C ALA A 98 -12.37 -8.47 33.15
N ASP A 99 -12.00 -7.57 34.06
CA ASP A 99 -12.92 -6.91 34.95
C ASP A 99 -13.88 -6.04 34.13
N ASN A 100 -15.12 -5.93 34.61
CA ASN A 100 -16.11 -5.10 33.94
C ASN A 100 -15.59 -3.66 33.89
N VAL A 101 -15.49 -3.11 32.67
CA VAL A 101 -15.17 -1.69 32.47
C VAL A 101 -16.23 -0.86 33.20
N ASP A 102 -15.79 0.10 34.00
CA ASP A 102 -16.71 1.03 34.67
C ASP A 102 -17.63 1.69 33.62
N PRO A 103 -18.96 1.70 33.82
CA PRO A 103 -19.90 2.25 32.84
C PRO A 103 -19.60 3.70 32.43
N ASN A 104 -19.01 4.50 33.32
CA ASN A 104 -18.63 5.87 33.05
C ASN A 104 -17.39 5.94 32.14
N ILE A 105 -16.43 5.03 32.32
CA ILE A 105 -15.27 4.88 31.43
C ILE A 105 -15.73 4.42 30.04
N GLU A 106 -16.66 3.47 29.97
CA GLU A 106 -17.23 3.02 28.70
C GLU A 106 -17.94 4.16 27.96
N ALA A 107 -18.73 4.97 28.68
CA ALA A 107 -19.41 6.13 28.11
C ALA A 107 -18.42 7.17 27.55
N ALA A 108 -17.35 7.48 28.29
CA ALA A 108 -16.30 8.39 27.83
C ALA A 108 -15.57 7.85 26.59
N MET A 109 -15.26 6.55 26.55
CA MET A 109 -14.65 5.92 25.37
C MET A 109 -15.57 5.96 24.15
N ARG A 110 -16.88 5.72 24.33
CA ARG A 110 -17.87 5.85 23.26
C ARG A 110 -17.95 7.27 22.73
N GLU A 111 -17.94 8.27 23.61
CA GLU A 111 -17.98 9.68 23.22
C GLU A 111 -16.73 10.08 22.40
N VAL A 112 -15.54 9.62 22.81
CA VAL A 112 -14.30 9.82 22.04
C VAL A 112 -14.41 9.16 20.66
N VAL A 113 -14.86 7.91 20.61
CA VAL A 113 -15.00 7.17 19.34
C VAL A 113 -16.01 7.86 18.42
N ASP A 114 -17.11 8.38 18.95
CA ASP A 114 -18.12 9.06 18.15
C ASP A 114 -17.65 10.43 17.66
N ARG A 115 -16.88 11.20 18.47
CA ARG A 115 -16.24 12.45 18.02
C ARG A 115 -15.28 12.25 16.84
N TYR A 116 -14.52 11.16 16.86
CA TYR A 116 -13.54 10.84 15.82
C TYR A 116 -14.07 9.80 14.81
N ARG A 117 -15.35 9.45 14.86
CA ARG A 117 -15.94 8.49 13.92
C ARG A 117 -15.89 9.14 12.53
N PRO A 118 -15.18 8.54 11.56
CA PRO A 118 -15.21 9.04 10.20
C PRO A 118 -16.66 9.00 9.70
N VAL A 119 -17.13 10.09 9.10
CA VAL A 119 -18.44 10.13 8.44
C VAL A 119 -18.47 8.97 7.45
N LYS A 120 -19.36 8.01 7.69
CA LYS A 120 -19.53 6.87 6.79
C LYS A 120 -20.27 7.38 5.56
N ASP A 121 -19.52 7.86 4.58
CA ASP A 121 -20.06 7.97 3.23
C ASP A 121 -20.40 6.54 2.78
N GLY A 122 -21.69 6.32 2.57
CA GLY A 122 -22.25 5.00 2.26
C GLY A 122 -21.79 4.52 0.88
N LYS A 123 -20.58 4.00 0.77
CA LYS A 123 -20.18 3.15 -0.36
C LYS A 123 -19.09 2.13 0.01
N LYS A 124 -19.62 0.92 0.25
CA LYS A 124 -19.04 -0.43 0.09
C LYS A 124 -17.84 -0.83 0.98
N ARG A 125 -18.03 -2.00 1.60
CA ARG A 125 -17.10 -2.76 2.45
C ARG A 125 -15.78 -3.03 1.70
N ILE A 126 -14.66 -2.67 2.33
CA ILE A 126 -13.33 -3.14 1.95
C ILE A 126 -12.80 -3.96 3.13
N ASN A 127 -12.43 -5.21 2.88
CA ASN A 127 -11.75 -6.07 3.85
C ASN A 127 -10.42 -5.44 4.25
N LYS A 128 -10.35 -4.86 5.46
CA LYS A 128 -9.12 -4.37 6.07
C LYS A 128 -8.29 -5.56 6.57
N ARG A 129 -7.35 -6.02 5.75
CA ARG A 129 -6.07 -6.58 6.23
C ARG A 129 -4.96 -5.88 5.47
N GLN A 130 -4.46 -4.80 6.06
CA GLN A 130 -3.11 -4.23 5.98
C GLN A 130 -3.19 -2.80 6.50
N SER A 131 -2.83 -2.62 7.76
CA SER A 131 -2.59 -1.32 8.37
C SER A 131 -1.29 -0.74 7.83
N MET A 132 -1.38 0.30 7.00
CA MET A 132 -0.25 1.19 6.75
C MET A 132 -0.24 2.31 7.78
N SER A 133 0.91 2.48 8.44
CA SER A 133 1.25 3.63 9.29
C SER A 133 1.63 4.83 8.41
N PRO A 134 1.18 6.06 8.69
CA PRO A 134 1.57 7.25 7.97
C PRO A 134 2.70 7.98 8.70
N ALA A 135 3.97 7.73 8.33
CA ALA A 135 5.06 8.66 8.62
C ALA A 135 6.27 8.36 7.72
N ALA A 136 6.94 9.45 7.33
CA ALA A 136 8.20 9.55 6.60
C ALA A 136 8.09 9.70 5.06
N SER A 137 8.09 10.97 4.64
CA SER A 137 8.66 11.41 3.37
C SER A 137 10.14 11.02 3.32
N CYS A 138 10.43 9.79 2.90
CA CYS A 138 11.76 9.43 2.41
C CYS A 138 11.61 9.32 0.88
N ILE A 139 12.44 10.04 0.13
CA ILE A 139 12.51 9.89 -1.32
C ILE A 139 13.00 8.47 -1.58
N PHE A 140 12.07 7.56 -1.86
CA PHE A 140 12.39 6.19 -2.17
C PHE A 140 12.62 6.06 -3.68
N GLN A 141 13.88 6.05 -4.09
CA GLN A 141 14.25 5.43 -5.36
C GLN A 141 14.29 3.92 -5.13
N TYR A 142 13.19 3.24 -5.49
CA TYR A 142 13.16 1.78 -5.54
C TYR A 142 13.62 1.32 -6.93
N ALA A 143 14.62 0.43 -6.98
CA ALA A 143 14.91 -0.35 -8.17
C ALA A 143 14.27 -1.73 -8.01
N ILE A 144 13.38 -2.09 -8.93
CA ILE A 144 12.83 -3.45 -9.04
C ILE A 144 13.91 -4.31 -9.69
N VAL A 145 14.37 -5.34 -8.98
CA VAL A 145 15.28 -6.36 -9.52
C VAL A 145 14.44 -7.61 -9.82
N TYR A 146 14.43 -8.04 -11.08
CA TYR A 146 13.78 -9.28 -11.54
C TYR A 146 14.66 -10.50 -11.26
#